data_AF-A0AAE5HED8-F1
#
_entry.id   AF-A0AAE5HED8-F1
#
_cell.length_a   1.000
_cell.length_b   1.000
_cell.length_c   1.000
_cell.angle_alpha   90.00
_cell.angle_beta   90.00
_cell.angle_gamma   90.00
#
_symmetry.space_group_name_H-M   'P 1'
#
loop_
_entity.id
_entity.type
_entity.pdbx_description
1 polymer ?
#
loop_
_entity_poly.entity_id
_entity_poly.type
_entity_poly.pdbx_seq_one_letter_code
_entity_poly.pdbx_strand_id
1 'polypeptide(L)'
;MSVSDPPDDIDSEAWEAWATEVVDGTGFDVDLGVGLARDAQRVAQGEMTEAEYQAKYHDEVLDEFGVDDRPTAPEPQKADGSPLPGIPGTGNGERSRRSVMKAAGAIGLGTFGLSAAQQSTRTAAAQSGGGGTESDVQMGMAINTDRCIACLQCMDACNEENGNPAESLWMAVLRYEEDDYTDTEEYLTRPCQHCSDAPCETACPTNARYTREEDGIVLTDYDQCTGCRYCEVACPYGVNYMAWADPGEADFAADTEVGGVNAAGTAPQGTMGKCTFCAHRQDSDDESLQGTTACEDVCPVDAIHFGDMNDEESAPRQHLANDTDGQPTYRLLEDKGTEPNIVYVGNEPSPTATQIDGPTGEDQFDLVRERPGRNTIETGSHERDD
;
A
#
# COMPACT_ATOMS: atom_id res chain seq x y z
N MET A 1 -9.02 17.64 0.06
CA MET A 1 -9.75 17.38 -1.21
C MET A 1 -10.04 15.88 -1.24
N SER A 2 -11.27 15.43 -1.53
CA SER A 2 -11.49 14.00 -1.77
C SER A 2 -10.86 13.68 -3.13
N VAL A 3 -9.74 12.97 -3.13
CA VAL A 3 -9.13 12.50 -4.37
C VAL A 3 -10.06 11.43 -4.92
N SER A 4 -10.56 11.64 -6.14
CA SER A 4 -11.37 10.67 -6.87
C SER A 4 -10.65 9.32 -6.92
N ASP A 5 -11.38 8.20 -6.98
CA ASP A 5 -10.75 6.90 -7.20
C ASP A 5 -9.87 6.92 -8.46
N PRO A 6 -8.68 6.27 -8.44
CA PRO A 6 -7.83 6.18 -9.62
C PRO A 6 -8.55 5.42 -10.75
N PRO A 7 -8.36 5.81 -12.03
CA PRO A 7 -8.87 5.03 -13.16
C PRO A 7 -8.22 3.63 -13.23
N ASP A 8 -8.99 2.63 -13.70
CA ASP A 8 -8.56 1.22 -13.72
C ASP A 8 -7.38 0.93 -14.67
N ASP A 9 -7.31 1.66 -15.78
CA ASP A 9 -6.28 1.52 -16.82
C ASP A 9 -5.13 2.51 -16.57
N ILE A 10 -4.02 1.99 -16.06
CA ILE A 10 -2.82 2.74 -15.69
C ILE A 10 -2.09 3.38 -16.88
N ASP A 11 -2.31 2.84 -18.08
CA ASP A 11 -1.72 3.34 -19.33
C ASP A 11 -2.65 4.36 -20.02
N SER A 12 -3.81 4.67 -19.43
CA SER A 12 -4.76 5.61 -20.00
C SER A 12 -4.38 7.07 -19.73
N GLU A 13 -4.77 7.96 -20.66
CA GLU A 13 -4.66 9.42 -20.48
C GLU A 13 -5.46 9.91 -19.26
N ALA A 14 -6.54 9.21 -18.90
CA ALA A 14 -7.34 9.53 -17.72
C ALA A 14 -6.55 9.30 -16.42
N TRP A 15 -5.80 8.19 -16.34
CA TRP A 15 -4.94 7.92 -15.19
C TRP A 15 -3.81 8.93 -15.09
N GLU A 16 -3.17 9.29 -16.22
CA GLU A 16 -2.12 10.32 -16.22
C GLU A 16 -2.62 11.67 -15.72
N ALA A 17 -3.80 12.10 -16.17
CA ALA A 17 -4.41 13.34 -15.73
C ALA A 17 -4.71 13.34 -14.23
N TRP A 18 -5.28 12.24 -13.72
CA TRP A 18 -5.55 12.04 -12.31
C TRP A 18 -4.26 12.05 -11.47
N ALA A 19 -3.25 11.30 -11.89
CA ALA A 19 -1.97 11.20 -11.19
C ALA A 19 -1.24 12.55 -11.13
N THR A 20 -1.27 13.30 -12.24
CA THR A 20 -0.75 14.67 -12.30
C THR A 20 -1.43 15.57 -11.27
N GLU A 21 -2.75 15.54 -11.18
CA GLU A 21 -3.51 16.34 -10.20
C GLU A 21 -3.12 16.00 -8.75
N VAL A 22 -2.87 14.72 -8.47
CA VAL A 22 -2.40 14.26 -7.15
C VAL A 22 -1.01 14.81 -6.84
N VAL A 23 -0.06 14.82 -7.78
CA VAL A 23 1.33 15.19 -7.46
C VAL A 23 1.63 16.68 -7.60
N ASP A 24 0.93 17.41 -8.48
CA ASP A 24 1.22 18.81 -8.87
C ASP A 24 1.36 19.79 -7.68
N GLY A 25 0.62 19.57 -6.59
CA GLY A 25 0.63 20.44 -5.42
C GLY A 25 1.82 20.31 -4.46
N THR A 26 2.77 19.41 -4.73
CA THR A 26 3.77 18.98 -3.72
C THR A 26 5.13 19.64 -3.85
N GLY A 27 5.43 20.28 -4.98
CA GLY A 27 6.75 20.83 -5.28
C GLY A 27 7.81 19.81 -5.71
N PHE A 28 7.42 18.53 -5.82
CA PHE A 28 8.22 17.45 -6.40
C PHE A 28 7.98 17.33 -7.92
N ASP A 29 8.88 16.66 -8.63
CA ASP A 29 8.80 16.40 -10.06
C ASP A 29 7.63 15.44 -10.33
N VAL A 30 6.64 15.98 -11.04
CA VAL A 30 5.40 15.26 -11.34
C VAL A 30 5.65 14.13 -12.33
N ASP A 31 6.48 14.34 -13.35
CA ASP A 31 6.75 13.34 -14.37
C ASP A 31 7.49 12.15 -13.76
N LEU A 32 8.45 12.42 -12.87
CA LEU A 32 9.14 11.37 -12.12
C LEU A 32 8.16 10.61 -11.22
N GLY A 33 7.32 11.31 -10.46
CA GLY A 33 6.35 10.71 -9.54
C GLY A 33 5.34 9.80 -10.23
N VAL A 34 4.74 10.31 -11.32
CA VAL A 34 3.81 9.55 -12.17
C VAL A 34 4.51 8.33 -12.76
N GLY A 35 5.74 8.49 -13.26
CA GLY A 35 6.55 7.40 -13.80
C GLY A 35 6.86 6.32 -12.77
N LEU A 36 7.36 6.70 -11.60
CA LEU A 36 7.69 5.79 -10.50
C LEU A 36 6.47 4.99 -10.06
N ALA A 37 5.32 5.66 -9.90
CA ALA A 37 4.09 5.02 -9.47
C ALA A 37 3.56 4.02 -10.50
N ARG A 38 3.58 4.38 -11.79
CA ARG A 38 3.17 3.50 -12.89
C ARG A 38 4.01 2.23 -12.92
N ASP A 39 5.33 2.38 -12.98
CA ASP A 39 6.20 1.22 -13.11
C ASP A 39 6.31 0.42 -11.81
N ALA A 40 6.05 1.01 -10.64
CA ALA A 40 5.92 0.25 -9.39
C ALA A 40 4.74 -0.72 -9.42
N GLN A 41 3.61 -0.34 -10.02
CA GLN A 41 2.49 -1.27 -10.24
C GLN A 41 2.86 -2.38 -11.25
N ARG A 42 3.62 -2.04 -12.30
CA ARG A 42 4.12 -3.02 -13.27
C ARG A 42 5.12 -4.01 -12.65
N VAL A 43 5.89 -3.56 -11.64
CA VAL A 43 6.73 -4.46 -10.82
C VAL A 43 5.86 -5.45 -10.06
N ALA A 44 4.82 -4.98 -9.35
CA ALA A 44 3.88 -5.87 -8.64
C ALA A 44 3.18 -6.86 -9.59
N GLN A 45 2.82 -6.43 -10.79
CA GLN A 45 2.23 -7.30 -11.83
C GLN A 45 3.24 -8.29 -12.46
N GLY A 46 4.53 -8.21 -12.11
CA GLY A 46 5.60 -9.02 -12.70
C GLY A 46 5.94 -8.66 -14.15
N GLU A 47 5.48 -7.51 -14.64
CA GLU A 47 5.76 -7.00 -15.99
C GLU A 47 7.12 -6.29 -16.10
N MET A 48 7.68 -5.87 -14.96
CA MET A 48 8.98 -5.25 -14.84
C MET A 48 9.71 -5.84 -13.64
N THR A 49 11.03 -6.05 -13.74
CA THR A 49 11.82 -6.46 -12.58
C THR A 49 12.22 -5.25 -11.74
N GLU A 50 12.37 -5.43 -10.41
CA GLU A 50 12.90 -4.37 -9.54
C GLU A 50 14.25 -3.82 -10.01
N ALA A 51 15.12 -4.67 -10.57
CA ALA A 51 16.42 -4.25 -11.08
C ALA A 51 16.29 -3.29 -12.28
N GLU A 52 15.34 -3.55 -13.19
CA GLU A 52 15.03 -2.65 -14.31
C GLU A 52 14.41 -1.34 -13.82
N TYR A 53 13.47 -1.43 -12.87
CA TYR A 53 12.84 -0.28 -12.24
C TYR A 53 13.86 0.65 -11.57
N GLN A 54 14.76 0.07 -10.80
CA GLN A 54 15.85 0.77 -10.13
C GLN A 54 16.77 1.44 -11.15
N ALA A 55 17.27 0.68 -12.12
CA ALA A 55 18.16 1.21 -13.16
C ALA A 55 17.54 2.34 -13.97
N LYS A 56 16.22 2.32 -14.17
CA LYS A 56 15.48 3.36 -14.89
C LYS A 56 15.46 4.69 -14.15
N TYR A 57 15.13 4.67 -12.85
CA TYR A 57 14.80 5.89 -12.10
C TYR A 57 15.89 6.37 -11.14
N HIS A 58 16.96 5.58 -10.92
CA HIS A 58 17.95 5.86 -9.88
C HIS A 58 18.56 7.25 -9.94
N ASP A 59 19.00 7.68 -11.12
CA ASP A 59 19.69 8.98 -11.27
C ASP A 59 18.72 10.15 -11.04
N GLU A 60 17.46 10.03 -11.49
CA GLU A 60 16.42 11.06 -11.32
C GLU A 60 15.98 11.15 -9.84
N VAL A 61 15.76 10.01 -9.19
CA VAL A 61 15.44 9.94 -7.76
C VAL A 61 16.57 10.54 -6.91
N LEU A 62 17.83 10.24 -7.24
CA LEU A 62 18.98 10.84 -6.54
C LEU A 62 19.09 12.36 -6.76
N ASP A 63 18.74 12.86 -7.95
CA ASP A 63 18.79 14.30 -8.23
C ASP A 63 17.74 15.06 -7.42
N GLU A 64 16.54 14.49 -7.32
CA GLU A 64 15.42 15.13 -6.62
C GLU A 64 15.47 14.96 -5.10
N PHE A 65 15.63 13.72 -4.62
CA PHE A 65 15.52 13.39 -3.19
C PHE A 65 16.88 13.38 -2.49
N GLY A 66 17.98 13.38 -3.23
CA GLY A 66 19.33 13.24 -2.68
C GLY A 66 19.66 11.83 -2.15
N VAL A 67 18.67 10.93 -2.17
CA VAL A 67 18.73 9.55 -1.70
C VAL A 67 17.86 8.68 -2.61
N ASP A 68 18.27 7.43 -2.77
CA ASP A 68 17.46 6.40 -3.39
C ASP A 68 17.62 5.13 -2.56
N ASP A 69 16.70 4.96 -1.61
CA ASP A 69 16.66 3.83 -0.68
C ASP A 69 15.54 2.85 -1.00
N ARG A 70 14.93 2.97 -2.19
CA ARG A 70 13.93 2.02 -2.68
C ARG A 70 14.49 0.59 -2.63
N PRO A 71 13.66 -0.43 -2.34
CA PRO A 71 14.09 -1.82 -2.31
C PRO A 71 14.78 -2.24 -3.60
N THR A 72 15.93 -2.91 -3.49
CA THR A 72 16.67 -3.46 -4.63
C THR A 72 16.63 -4.97 -4.58
N ALA A 73 16.30 -5.61 -5.71
CA ALA A 73 16.49 -7.04 -5.87
C ALA A 73 17.91 -7.44 -5.43
N PRO A 74 18.06 -8.58 -4.72
CA PRO A 74 19.38 -9.07 -4.35
C PRO A 74 20.25 -9.24 -5.61
N GLU A 75 21.55 -8.91 -5.51
CA GLU A 75 22.46 -9.02 -6.65
C GLU A 75 22.36 -10.41 -7.30
N PRO A 76 22.35 -10.52 -8.65
CA PRO A 76 22.27 -11.81 -9.30
C PRO A 76 23.45 -12.71 -8.87
N GLN A 77 23.11 -13.77 -8.14
CA GLN A 77 24.06 -14.77 -7.67
C GLN A 77 24.30 -15.82 -8.77
N LYS A 78 25.49 -16.41 -8.80
CA LYS A 78 25.72 -17.62 -9.58
C LYS A 78 24.86 -18.76 -9.04
N ALA A 79 24.66 -19.79 -9.86
CA ALA A 79 23.96 -21.02 -9.45
C ALA A 79 24.59 -21.76 -8.24
N ASP A 80 25.80 -21.38 -7.84
CA ASP A 80 26.48 -21.89 -6.64
C ASP A 80 26.37 -20.96 -5.41
N GLY A 81 25.51 -19.93 -5.48
CA GLY A 81 25.31 -18.95 -4.41
C GLY A 81 26.45 -17.94 -4.25
N SER A 82 27.46 -17.96 -5.11
CA SER A 82 28.54 -16.97 -5.08
C SER A 82 28.11 -15.70 -5.84
N PRO A 83 28.46 -14.51 -5.36
CA PRO A 83 28.35 -13.29 -6.16
C PRO A 83 29.11 -13.44 -7.49
N LEU A 84 28.61 -12.80 -8.55
CA LEU A 84 29.39 -12.67 -9.78
C LEU A 84 30.73 -11.97 -9.48
N PRO A 85 31.85 -12.35 -10.11
CA PRO A 85 33.14 -11.79 -9.75
C PRO A 85 33.13 -10.29 -10.04
N GLY A 86 33.23 -9.47 -8.99
CA GLY A 86 33.38 -8.03 -9.11
C GLY A 86 34.63 -7.66 -9.91
N ILE A 87 34.55 -6.58 -10.67
CA ILE A 87 35.70 -5.95 -11.33
C ILE A 87 36.73 -5.58 -10.23
N PRO A 88 38.04 -5.83 -10.40
CA PRO A 88 39.02 -5.73 -9.31
C PRO A 88 39.02 -4.35 -8.64
N GLY A 89 38.66 -4.32 -7.35
CA GLY A 89 38.65 -3.09 -6.54
C GLY A 89 37.75 -3.10 -5.28
N THR A 90 36.98 -4.16 -5.04
CA THR A 90 36.01 -4.23 -3.93
C THR A 90 36.58 -4.90 -2.69
N GLY A 91 37.20 -4.10 -1.83
CA GLY A 91 37.49 -4.44 -0.43
C GLY A 91 36.60 -3.61 0.49
N ASN A 92 36.06 -4.28 1.50
CA ASN A 92 35.11 -3.83 2.52
C ASN A 92 35.21 -2.34 2.96
N GLY A 93 34.05 -1.68 3.13
CA GLY A 93 33.92 -0.39 3.79
C GLY A 93 33.30 0.71 2.91
N GLU A 94 32.15 1.23 3.37
CA GLU A 94 31.51 2.51 3.03
C GLU A 94 32.02 3.20 1.76
N ARG A 95 31.25 3.10 0.66
CA ARG A 95 31.23 4.14 -0.39
C ARG A 95 30.02 4.00 -1.31
N SER A 96 29.48 5.19 -1.63
CA SER A 96 28.30 5.50 -2.44
C SER A 96 28.13 4.65 -3.70
N ARG A 97 26.86 4.21 -3.86
CA ARG A 97 26.24 3.47 -4.99
C ARG A 97 26.54 4.06 -6.38
N ARG A 98 27.03 5.30 -6.45
CA ARG A 98 27.42 6.05 -7.66
C ARG A 98 28.50 5.36 -8.55
N SER A 99 29.18 4.32 -8.07
CA SER A 99 30.16 3.57 -8.89
C SER A 99 29.57 2.42 -9.72
N VAL A 100 28.36 1.93 -9.39
CA VAL A 100 27.74 0.80 -10.10
C VAL A 100 27.16 1.25 -11.45
N MET A 101 26.56 2.44 -11.52
CA MET A 101 25.97 3.04 -12.73
C MET A 101 26.99 3.30 -13.86
N LYS A 102 28.30 3.42 -13.57
CA LYS A 102 29.33 3.59 -14.62
C LYS A 102 29.66 2.29 -15.38
N ALA A 103 29.24 1.12 -14.89
CA ALA A 103 29.55 -0.16 -15.53
C ALA A 103 28.45 -0.61 -16.53
N ALA A 104 27.21 -0.13 -16.38
CA ALA A 104 26.09 -0.52 -17.24
C ALA A 104 26.19 0.01 -18.69
N GLY A 105 26.99 1.07 -18.91
CA GLY A 105 27.20 1.65 -20.24
C GLY A 105 28.13 0.88 -21.20
N ALA A 106 28.62 -0.32 -20.85
CA ALA A 106 29.71 -0.98 -21.59
C ALA A 106 29.48 -2.43 -22.04
N ILE A 107 28.24 -2.95 -22.11
CA ILE A 107 27.99 -4.29 -22.68
C ILE A 107 27.30 -4.16 -24.03
N GLY A 108 28.09 -3.73 -25.02
CA GLY A 108 27.78 -3.88 -26.44
C GLY A 108 28.57 -5.05 -27.04
N LEU A 109 27.85 -5.97 -27.69
CA LEU A 109 28.29 -6.95 -28.70
C LEU A 109 29.30 -8.05 -28.26
N GLY A 110 28.90 -9.32 -28.36
CA GLY A 110 29.88 -10.42 -28.38
C GLY A 110 29.32 -11.85 -28.30
N THR A 111 29.13 -12.46 -29.46
CA THR A 111 28.77 -13.87 -29.75
C THR A 111 29.58 -14.95 -29.04
N PHE A 112 28.92 -16.04 -28.61
CA PHE A 112 29.30 -17.48 -28.73
C PHE A 112 28.05 -18.26 -28.28
N GLY A 113 27.47 -19.26 -28.96
CA GLY A 113 27.92 -20.21 -29.96
C GLY A 113 27.32 -21.57 -29.55
N LEU A 114 26.44 -22.13 -30.38
CA LEU A 114 25.61 -23.32 -30.14
C LEU A 114 26.36 -24.55 -29.60
N SER A 115 25.69 -25.37 -28.79
CA SER A 115 25.72 -26.85 -28.91
C SER A 115 24.61 -27.57 -28.13
N ALA A 116 23.95 -28.47 -28.86
CA ALA A 116 23.27 -29.71 -28.45
C ALA A 116 21.90 -29.65 -27.75
N ALA A 117 20.90 -30.02 -28.55
CA ALA A 117 19.59 -30.47 -28.15
C ALA A 117 19.63 -31.69 -27.22
N GLN A 118 18.82 -31.67 -26.17
CA GLN A 118 18.12 -32.86 -25.71
C GLN A 118 16.78 -32.49 -25.08
N GLN A 119 15.75 -33.02 -25.72
CA GLN A 119 14.34 -32.91 -25.39
C GLN A 119 14.06 -33.59 -24.05
N SER A 120 13.40 -32.88 -23.13
CA SER A 120 12.58 -33.47 -22.09
C SER A 120 11.39 -32.55 -21.85
N THR A 121 10.23 -33.04 -22.28
CA THR A 121 8.92 -32.54 -21.89
C THR A 121 8.86 -32.38 -20.37
N ARG A 122 8.65 -31.15 -19.88
CA ARG A 122 8.23 -30.91 -18.50
C ARG A 122 6.89 -30.22 -18.52
N THR A 123 5.89 -30.97 -18.09
CA THR A 123 4.64 -30.52 -17.52
C THR A 123 4.89 -29.31 -16.63
N ALA A 124 4.20 -28.20 -16.90
CA ALA A 124 4.08 -27.11 -15.97
C ALA A 124 3.28 -27.64 -14.76
N ALA A 125 4.01 -27.96 -13.69
CA ALA A 125 3.48 -28.03 -12.36
C ALA A 125 4.21 -26.94 -11.58
N ALA A 126 3.47 -25.91 -11.22
CA ALA A 126 3.85 -24.94 -10.21
C ALA A 126 4.36 -25.70 -8.98
N GLN A 127 5.60 -25.44 -8.61
CA GLN A 127 6.14 -25.77 -7.29
C GLN A 127 6.89 -24.54 -6.83
N SER A 128 6.19 -23.77 -6.00
CA SER A 128 6.78 -22.91 -5.00
C SER A 128 7.81 -23.73 -4.21
N GLY A 129 9.07 -23.33 -4.29
CA GLY A 129 10.15 -23.94 -3.54
C GLY A 129 10.24 -23.34 -2.16
N GLY A 130 9.58 -23.97 -1.19
CA GLY A 130 9.67 -23.60 0.23
C GLY A 130 11.02 -23.97 0.85
N GLY A 131 11.48 -23.10 1.75
CA GLY A 131 12.33 -23.44 2.88
C GLY A 131 11.55 -23.10 4.15
N GLY A 132 11.06 -24.11 4.85
CA GLY A 132 10.36 -23.90 6.12
C GLY A 132 11.33 -23.59 7.25
N THR A 133 11.13 -22.45 7.90
CA THR A 133 11.75 -22.05 9.17
C THR A 133 10.75 -21.17 9.92
N GLU A 134 10.08 -21.74 10.94
CA GLU A 134 9.01 -21.12 11.75
C GLU A 134 7.83 -20.55 10.92
N SER A 135 6.63 -20.49 11.47
CA SER A 135 5.51 -19.88 10.74
C SER A 135 5.74 -18.37 10.75
N ASP A 136 6.20 -17.81 9.63
CA ASP A 136 6.25 -16.36 9.44
C ASP A 136 4.82 -15.82 9.63
N VAL A 137 4.60 -14.98 10.64
CA VAL A 137 3.29 -14.37 10.90
C VAL A 137 2.94 -13.49 9.70
N GLN A 138 1.70 -13.53 9.24
CA GLN A 138 1.21 -12.62 8.20
C GLN A 138 -0.11 -12.02 8.64
N MET A 139 -0.08 -10.81 9.16
CA MET A 139 -1.29 -10.10 9.57
C MET A 139 -2.17 -9.79 8.36
N GLY A 140 -3.47 -9.99 8.54
CA GLY A 140 -4.46 -9.76 7.50
C GLY A 140 -5.89 -9.72 8.04
N MET A 141 -6.85 -9.56 7.14
CA MET A 141 -8.27 -9.54 7.47
C MET A 141 -9.09 -10.50 6.61
N ALA A 142 -10.16 -11.02 7.19
CA ALA A 142 -11.30 -11.55 6.46
C ALA A 142 -12.47 -10.58 6.62
N ILE A 143 -13.04 -10.09 5.51
CA ILE A 143 -14.14 -9.11 5.53
C ILE A 143 -15.36 -9.68 4.79
N ASN A 144 -16.46 -9.88 5.51
CA ASN A 144 -17.72 -10.34 4.95
C ASN A 144 -18.59 -9.17 4.50
N THR A 145 -18.55 -8.88 3.20
CA THR A 145 -19.29 -7.77 2.59
C THR A 145 -20.79 -8.04 2.53
N ASP A 146 -21.21 -9.30 2.45
CA ASP A 146 -22.63 -9.70 2.47
C ASP A 146 -23.29 -9.41 3.83
N ARG A 147 -22.51 -9.40 4.92
CA ARG A 147 -23.00 -9.03 6.27
C ARG A 147 -22.98 -7.53 6.51
N CYS A 148 -22.21 -6.77 5.73
CA CYS A 148 -22.06 -5.34 5.93
C CYS A 148 -23.42 -4.64 5.77
N ILE A 149 -23.75 -3.76 6.71
CA ILE A 149 -24.99 -2.97 6.69
C ILE A 149 -24.71 -1.47 6.50
N ALA A 150 -23.50 -1.13 6.08
CA ALA A 150 -23.03 0.24 5.89
C ALA A 150 -23.31 1.19 7.08
N CYS A 151 -23.20 0.69 8.33
CA CYS A 151 -23.44 1.49 9.53
C CYS A 151 -22.31 2.49 9.86
N LEU A 152 -21.19 2.44 9.13
CA LEU A 152 -20.02 3.31 9.22
C LEU A 152 -19.27 3.33 10.57
N GLN A 153 -19.67 2.50 11.55
CA GLN A 153 -19.02 2.47 12.87
C GLN A 153 -17.53 2.12 12.79
N CYS A 154 -17.16 1.23 11.86
CA CYS A 154 -15.77 0.87 11.64
C CYS A 154 -14.91 2.05 11.14
N MET A 155 -15.47 2.94 10.31
CA MET A 155 -14.80 4.15 9.85
C MET A 155 -14.59 5.15 10.99
N ASP A 156 -15.64 5.38 11.79
CA ASP A 156 -15.58 6.28 12.95
C ASP A 156 -14.56 5.79 13.98
N ALA A 157 -14.60 4.50 14.32
CA ALA A 157 -13.64 3.89 15.24
C ALA A 157 -12.21 3.93 14.71
N CYS A 158 -11.99 3.72 13.40
CA CYS A 158 -10.66 3.86 12.80
C CYS A 158 -10.13 5.30 12.93
N ASN A 159 -10.99 6.29 12.71
CA ASN A 159 -10.60 7.69 12.84
C ASN A 159 -10.33 8.08 14.29
N GLU A 160 -11.19 7.68 15.21
CA GLU A 160 -11.02 7.97 16.64
C GLU A 160 -9.76 7.30 17.20
N GLU A 161 -9.57 6.00 16.93
CA GLU A 161 -8.43 5.22 17.42
C GLU A 161 -7.09 5.79 16.95
N ASN A 162 -7.02 6.24 15.70
CA ASN A 162 -5.78 6.71 15.09
C ASN A 162 -5.67 8.25 15.06
N GLY A 163 -6.61 8.96 15.67
CA GLY A 163 -6.64 10.43 15.72
C GLY A 163 -6.72 11.11 14.34
N ASN A 164 -7.27 10.42 13.34
CA ASN A 164 -7.36 10.96 11.99
C ASN A 164 -8.39 12.08 11.89
N PRO A 165 -8.11 13.17 11.15
CA PRO A 165 -9.14 14.12 10.81
C PRO A 165 -10.22 13.40 9.99
N ALA A 166 -11.50 13.77 10.17
CA ALA A 166 -12.64 13.05 9.58
C ALA A 166 -12.60 12.91 8.04
N GLU A 167 -11.77 13.71 7.38
CA GLU A 167 -11.53 13.70 5.94
C GLU A 167 -10.43 12.74 5.47
N SER A 168 -9.65 12.16 6.38
CA SER A 168 -8.65 11.12 6.10
C SER A 168 -9.29 9.75 6.26
N LEU A 169 -9.84 9.22 5.18
CA LEU A 169 -10.58 7.96 5.18
C LEU A 169 -9.64 6.75 5.10
N TRP A 170 -8.91 6.46 6.17
CA TRP A 170 -8.00 5.30 6.22
C TRP A 170 -8.70 3.96 5.94
N MET A 171 -10.02 3.93 6.13
CA MET A 171 -10.92 2.96 5.55
C MET A 171 -12.20 3.64 5.06
N ALA A 172 -12.81 3.09 4.01
CA ALA A 172 -14.09 3.54 3.48
C ALA A 172 -15.09 2.38 3.41
N VAL A 173 -16.38 2.67 3.51
CA VAL A 173 -17.45 1.75 3.11
C VAL A 173 -18.07 2.32 1.84
N LEU A 174 -17.75 1.69 0.72
CA LEU A 174 -18.21 2.09 -0.61
C LEU A 174 -19.53 1.40 -0.92
N ARG A 175 -20.37 2.08 -1.70
CA ARG A 175 -21.68 1.59 -2.13
C ARG A 175 -21.66 1.40 -3.64
N TYR A 176 -22.15 0.26 -4.09
CA TYR A 176 -22.28 -0.07 -5.49
C TYR A 176 -23.72 -0.45 -5.80
N GLU A 177 -24.20 -0.01 -6.96
CA GLU A 177 -25.44 -0.51 -7.56
C GLU A 177 -25.08 -1.38 -8.77
N GLU A 178 -25.65 -2.57 -8.82
CA GLU A 178 -25.52 -3.48 -9.95
C GLU A 178 -26.50 -3.13 -11.09
N ASP A 179 -26.03 -3.14 -12.33
CA ASP A 179 -26.85 -2.87 -13.54
C ASP A 179 -27.59 -4.14 -14.02
N ASP A 180 -28.10 -4.94 -13.10
CA ASP A 180 -28.72 -6.25 -13.37
C ASP A 180 -30.25 -6.28 -13.17
N TYR A 181 -30.86 -5.10 -13.01
CA TYR A 181 -32.30 -4.90 -12.72
C TYR A 181 -32.76 -5.47 -11.38
N THR A 182 -31.85 -5.88 -10.48
CA THR A 182 -32.23 -6.39 -9.16
C THR A 182 -32.34 -5.30 -8.08
N ASP A 183 -31.88 -4.08 -8.35
CA ASP A 183 -31.86 -2.94 -7.40
C ASP A 183 -31.14 -3.34 -6.09
N THR A 184 -30.11 -4.19 -6.22
CA THR A 184 -29.31 -4.69 -5.09
C THR A 184 -28.15 -3.72 -4.85
N GLU A 185 -28.09 -3.18 -3.63
CA GLU A 185 -26.92 -2.43 -3.16
C GLU A 185 -25.88 -3.39 -2.58
N GLU A 186 -24.64 -3.23 -3.03
CA GLU A 186 -23.48 -3.92 -2.47
C GLU A 186 -22.59 -2.94 -1.70
N TYR A 187 -22.00 -3.42 -0.61
CA TYR A 187 -21.14 -2.62 0.25
C TYR A 187 -19.72 -3.18 0.30
N LEU A 188 -18.73 -2.37 -0.04
CA LEU A 188 -17.33 -2.75 0.01
C LEU A 188 -16.60 -1.96 1.10
N THR A 189 -16.27 -2.64 2.20
CA THR A 189 -15.40 -2.08 3.23
C THR A 189 -13.94 -2.17 2.77
N ARG A 190 -13.34 -1.03 2.41
CA ARG A 190 -12.01 -0.94 1.79
C ARG A 190 -11.01 -0.19 2.68
N PRO A 191 -10.32 -0.87 3.61
CA PRO A 191 -9.13 -0.35 4.27
C PRO A 191 -7.88 -0.55 3.39
N CYS A 192 -6.70 -0.17 3.90
CA CYS A 192 -5.44 -0.57 3.28
C CYS A 192 -5.31 -2.09 3.23
N GLN A 193 -4.88 -2.62 2.09
CA GLN A 193 -4.80 -4.07 1.86
C GLN A 193 -3.52 -4.71 2.39
N HIS A 194 -2.57 -3.91 2.89
CA HIS A 194 -1.27 -4.35 3.40
C HIS A 194 -0.58 -5.38 2.49
N CYS A 195 -0.53 -5.06 1.20
CA CYS A 195 0.00 -5.86 0.09
C CYS A 195 1.38 -6.47 0.42
N SER A 196 1.58 -7.76 0.11
CA SER A 196 2.91 -8.36 0.16
C SER A 196 3.83 -7.83 -0.95
N ASP A 197 3.27 -7.58 -2.15
CA ASP A 197 3.94 -6.89 -3.25
C ASP A 197 3.42 -5.44 -3.32
N ALA A 198 3.87 -4.60 -2.39
CA ALA A 198 3.36 -3.25 -2.19
C ALA A 198 3.94 -2.22 -3.18
N PRO A 199 3.21 -1.77 -4.23
CA PRO A 199 3.73 -0.75 -5.15
C PRO A 199 4.00 0.60 -4.47
N CYS A 200 3.28 0.89 -3.38
CA CYS A 200 3.49 2.08 -2.57
C CYS A 200 4.82 2.10 -1.79
N GLU A 201 5.39 0.93 -1.47
CA GLU A 201 6.74 0.80 -0.91
C GLU A 201 7.78 0.94 -2.02
N THR A 202 7.60 0.22 -3.13
CA THR A 202 8.47 0.30 -4.31
C THR A 202 8.62 1.72 -4.85
N ALA A 203 7.54 2.51 -4.84
CA ALA A 203 7.54 3.89 -5.30
C ALA A 203 8.12 4.91 -4.31
N CYS A 204 8.45 4.52 -3.07
CA CYS A 204 8.89 5.45 -2.03
C CYS A 204 10.40 5.73 -2.13
N PRO A 205 10.83 6.93 -2.57
CA PRO A 205 12.25 7.20 -2.84
C PRO A 205 13.12 7.19 -1.58
N THR A 206 12.54 7.54 -0.43
CA THR A 206 13.24 7.65 0.86
C THR A 206 13.11 6.40 1.72
N ASN A 207 12.43 5.34 1.26
CA ASN A 207 12.12 4.16 2.07
C ASN A 207 11.31 4.46 3.35
N ALA A 208 10.57 5.58 3.36
CA ALA A 208 9.63 5.88 4.44
C ALA A 208 8.45 4.92 4.45
N ARG A 209 8.03 4.39 3.29
CA ARG A 209 7.14 3.23 3.23
C ARG A 209 7.97 1.97 3.28
N TYR A 210 7.61 1.06 4.17
CA TYR A 210 8.29 -0.22 4.33
C TYR A 210 7.32 -1.32 4.78
N THR A 211 7.63 -2.57 4.47
CA THR A 211 6.94 -3.75 5.02
C THR A 211 7.67 -4.29 6.23
N ARG A 212 6.94 -4.50 7.33
CA ARG A 212 7.47 -5.04 8.58
C ARG A 212 7.80 -6.53 8.41
N GLU A 213 9.04 -6.93 8.71
CA GLU A 213 9.52 -8.30 8.45
C GLU A 213 8.86 -9.36 9.34
N GLU A 214 8.49 -9.00 10.57
CA GLU A 214 7.95 -9.94 11.55
C GLU A 214 6.50 -10.35 11.29
N ASP A 215 5.70 -9.53 10.60
CA ASP A 215 4.27 -9.78 10.46
C ASP A 215 3.61 -9.24 9.17
N GLY A 216 4.40 -8.67 8.26
CA GLY A 216 3.94 -8.21 6.94
C GLY A 216 3.08 -6.94 6.96
N ILE A 217 2.99 -6.21 8.09
CA ILE A 217 2.27 -4.93 8.11
C ILE A 217 3.09 -3.89 7.35
N VAL A 218 2.55 -3.41 6.22
CA VAL A 218 3.13 -2.25 5.52
C VAL A 218 2.89 -0.97 6.33
N LEU A 219 3.91 -0.17 6.61
CA LEU A 219 3.84 1.04 7.45
C LEU A 219 4.48 2.25 6.76
N THR A 220 4.22 3.44 7.30
CA THR A 220 4.93 4.67 6.94
C THR A 220 5.72 5.16 8.15
N ASP A 221 7.03 5.29 8.04
CA ASP A 221 7.86 6.06 8.97
C ASP A 221 7.57 7.55 8.75
N TYR A 222 6.89 8.17 9.71
CA TYR A 222 6.49 9.57 9.63
C TYR A 222 7.68 10.53 9.72
N ASP A 223 8.78 10.14 10.38
CA ASP A 223 9.97 10.97 10.51
C ASP A 223 10.81 10.98 9.21
N GLN A 224 10.72 9.91 8.42
CA GLN A 224 11.40 9.77 7.12
C GLN A 224 10.53 10.23 5.94
N CYS A 225 9.21 10.35 6.12
CA CYS A 225 8.28 10.71 5.06
C CYS A 225 8.46 12.17 4.61
N THR A 226 8.64 12.38 3.31
CA THR A 226 8.83 13.72 2.72
C THR A 226 7.56 14.33 2.15
N GLY A 227 6.44 13.59 2.12
CA GLY A 227 5.17 14.09 1.59
C GLY A 227 5.09 14.20 0.07
N CYS A 228 5.91 13.45 -0.68
CA CYS A 228 5.94 13.51 -2.15
C CYS A 228 4.72 12.92 -2.86
N ARG A 229 3.85 12.19 -2.14
CA ARG A 229 2.59 11.59 -2.65
C ARG A 229 2.75 10.55 -3.77
N TYR A 230 3.96 10.08 -4.07
CA TYR A 230 4.16 9.04 -5.08
C TYR A 230 3.46 7.72 -4.71
N CYS A 231 3.44 7.39 -3.41
CA CYS A 231 2.72 6.24 -2.88
C CYS A 231 1.19 6.35 -2.99
N GLU A 232 0.64 7.57 -3.09
CA GLU A 232 -0.78 7.81 -3.32
C GLU A 232 -1.19 7.37 -4.73
N VAL A 233 -0.39 7.76 -5.72
CA VAL A 233 -0.57 7.38 -7.12
C VAL A 233 -0.24 5.90 -7.38
N ALA A 234 0.76 5.35 -6.67
CA ALA A 234 1.18 3.97 -6.85
C ALA A 234 0.16 2.95 -6.32
N CYS A 235 -0.74 3.34 -5.42
CA CYS A 235 -1.66 2.43 -4.78
C CYS A 235 -2.93 2.24 -5.62
N PRO A 236 -3.24 1.02 -6.08
CA PRO A 236 -4.43 0.78 -6.90
C PRO A 236 -5.75 0.90 -6.10
N TYR A 237 -5.67 0.97 -4.77
CA TYR A 237 -6.83 1.01 -3.89
C TYR A 237 -7.24 2.43 -3.44
N GLY A 238 -6.42 3.45 -3.72
CA GLY A 238 -6.72 4.84 -3.33
C GLY A 238 -6.81 5.08 -1.82
N VAL A 239 -6.04 4.33 -1.01
CA VAL A 239 -6.14 4.31 0.47
C VAL A 239 -5.01 5.06 1.19
N ASN A 240 -4.19 5.81 0.46
CA ASN A 240 -3.15 6.66 1.04
C ASN A 240 -3.64 8.10 1.10
N TYR A 241 -3.46 8.75 2.25
CA TYR A 241 -3.95 10.11 2.49
C TYR A 241 -2.83 11.00 3.02
N MET A 242 -2.66 12.15 2.39
CA MET A 242 -1.77 13.19 2.87
C MET A 242 -2.40 13.90 4.08
N ALA A 243 -1.64 14.01 5.17
CA ALA A 243 -2.00 14.83 6.31
C ALA A 243 -1.76 16.32 5.99
N TRP A 244 -2.82 17.01 5.54
CA TRP A 244 -2.72 18.41 5.08
C TRP A 244 -2.67 19.44 6.21
N ALA A 245 -3.36 19.16 7.30
CA ALA A 245 -3.47 20.05 8.44
C ALA A 245 -2.56 19.55 9.57
N ASP A 246 -2.03 20.50 10.33
CA ASP A 246 -1.47 20.22 11.64
C ASP A 246 -2.59 19.61 12.51
N PRO A 247 -2.43 18.38 13.04
CA PRO A 247 -3.41 17.78 13.92
C PRO A 247 -3.61 18.58 15.22
N GLY A 248 -2.75 19.57 15.50
CA GLY A 248 -2.78 20.40 16.70
C GLY A 248 -2.34 19.61 17.92
N GLU A 249 -2.75 20.06 19.11
CA GLU A 249 -2.71 19.24 20.33
C GLU A 249 -3.80 18.16 20.26
N ALA A 250 -3.76 17.28 19.24
CA ALA A 250 -4.57 16.09 19.26
C ALA A 250 -4.14 15.27 20.49
N ASP A 251 -5.01 15.22 21.50
CA ASP A 251 -4.76 14.58 22.81
C ASP A 251 -4.48 13.07 22.72
N PHE A 252 -4.58 12.47 21.52
CA PHE A 252 -4.46 11.03 21.30
C PHE A 252 -3.45 10.70 20.19
N ALA A 253 -2.48 9.86 20.54
CA ALA A 253 -1.62 9.10 19.62
C ALA A 253 -0.63 9.89 18.74
N ALA A 254 -0.27 11.14 19.07
CA ALA A 254 0.90 11.77 18.46
C ALA A 254 2.17 10.99 18.89
N ASP A 255 3.01 10.61 17.92
CA ASP A 255 4.25 9.87 18.10
C ASP A 255 4.09 8.46 18.71
N THR A 256 3.12 7.68 18.21
CA THR A 256 2.99 6.29 18.63
C THR A 256 4.06 5.45 17.93
N GLU A 257 5.10 5.10 18.69
CA GLU A 257 6.16 4.22 18.21
C GLU A 257 5.67 2.76 18.14
N VAL A 258 5.94 2.14 16.99
CA VAL A 258 5.66 0.73 16.69
C VAL A 258 6.96 0.16 16.18
N GLY A 259 7.47 -0.89 16.81
CA GLY A 259 8.83 -1.37 16.54
C GLY A 259 9.95 -0.32 16.73
N GLY A 260 9.71 0.76 17.48
CA GLY A 260 10.64 1.89 17.64
C GLY A 260 10.66 2.89 16.50
N VAL A 261 9.64 2.88 15.63
CA VAL A 261 9.44 3.83 14.53
C VAL A 261 8.13 4.58 14.73
N ASN A 262 8.13 5.90 14.51
CA ASN A 262 6.91 6.71 14.50
C ASN A 262 6.05 6.36 13.28
N ALA A 263 5.14 5.40 13.43
CA ALA A 263 4.42 4.79 12.32
C ALA A 263 2.95 4.45 12.60
N ALA A 264 2.43 4.80 13.77
CA ALA A 264 1.01 4.65 14.12
C ALA A 264 0.47 5.91 14.80
N GLY A 265 -0.86 5.95 14.94
CA GLY A 265 -1.55 7.13 15.44
C GLY A 265 -1.63 8.24 14.40
N THR A 266 -1.71 9.48 14.87
CA THR A 266 -2.04 10.63 14.03
C THR A 266 -0.85 11.00 13.14
N ALA A 267 -1.02 10.88 11.82
CA ALA A 267 0.01 11.27 10.86
C ALA A 267 0.35 12.78 10.96
N PRO A 268 1.63 13.16 11.15
CA PRO A 268 2.05 14.56 11.19
C PRO A 268 1.76 15.30 9.88
N GLN A 269 1.57 16.63 9.97
CA GLN A 269 1.37 17.45 8.78
C GLN A 269 2.51 17.24 7.77
N GLY A 270 2.15 17.03 6.51
CA GLY A 270 3.13 16.82 5.44
C GLY A 270 3.52 15.36 5.23
N THR A 271 2.96 14.42 6.01
CA THR A 271 3.26 12.99 5.88
C THR A 271 2.08 12.20 5.30
N MET A 272 2.38 11.00 4.81
CA MET A 272 1.38 10.10 4.23
C MET A 272 0.86 9.12 5.29
N GLY A 273 -0.41 9.25 5.66
CA GLY A 273 -1.13 8.33 6.53
C GLY A 273 -1.99 7.34 5.76
N LYS A 274 -2.26 6.19 6.37
CA LYS A 274 -3.17 5.15 5.88
C LYS A 274 -3.45 4.14 7.00
N CYS A 275 -4.46 3.29 6.85
CA CYS A 275 -4.74 2.22 7.81
C CYS A 275 -3.47 1.41 8.13
N THR A 276 -3.16 1.21 9.41
CA THR A 276 -1.96 0.53 9.89
C THR A 276 -2.26 -0.84 10.48
N PHE A 277 -3.45 -1.41 10.25
CA PHE A 277 -3.96 -2.56 11.00
C PHE A 277 -3.89 -2.39 12.53
N CYS A 278 -4.06 -1.13 12.99
CA CYS A 278 -3.90 -0.76 14.38
C CYS A 278 -2.58 -1.30 14.96
N ALA A 279 -1.46 -1.12 14.25
CA ALA A 279 -0.16 -1.68 14.64
C ALA A 279 0.21 -1.35 16.10
N HIS A 280 -0.20 -0.19 16.62
CA HIS A 280 -0.02 0.20 18.03
C HIS A 280 -0.74 -0.70 19.03
N ARG A 281 -1.82 -1.39 18.63
CA ARG A 281 -2.47 -2.43 19.43
C ARG A 281 -1.66 -3.73 19.43
N GLN A 282 -1.08 -4.08 18.28
CA GLN A 282 -0.27 -5.30 18.12
C GLN A 282 1.01 -5.25 18.96
N ASP A 283 1.58 -4.05 19.11
CA ASP A 283 2.79 -3.80 19.90
C ASP A 283 2.47 -3.35 21.34
N SER A 284 1.19 -3.37 21.76
CA SER A 284 0.78 -2.91 23.09
C SER A 284 1.21 -3.88 24.19
N ASP A 285 1.54 -3.34 25.38
CA ASP A 285 1.73 -4.14 26.60
C ASP A 285 0.41 -4.76 27.11
N ASP A 286 -0.74 -4.28 26.63
CA ASP A 286 -2.04 -4.86 26.95
C ASP A 286 -2.35 -6.01 25.98
N GLU A 287 -2.11 -7.24 26.45
CA GLU A 287 -2.39 -8.47 25.70
C GLU A 287 -3.85 -8.60 25.23
N SER A 288 -4.79 -7.84 25.82
CA SER A 288 -6.20 -7.85 25.37
C SER A 288 -6.45 -7.05 24.09
N LEU A 289 -5.50 -6.20 23.68
CA LEU A 289 -5.55 -5.44 22.43
C LEU A 289 -4.84 -6.17 21.28
N GLN A 290 -3.89 -7.05 21.60
CA GLN A 290 -3.13 -7.78 20.60
C GLN A 290 -4.05 -8.75 19.83
N GLY A 291 -3.88 -8.81 18.51
CA GLY A 291 -4.71 -9.62 17.63
C GLY A 291 -6.10 -9.05 17.34
N THR A 292 -6.39 -7.80 17.72
CA THR A 292 -7.65 -7.11 17.37
C THR A 292 -7.42 -5.77 16.67
N THR A 293 -8.47 -5.23 16.07
CA THR A 293 -8.46 -3.87 15.50
C THR A 293 -9.69 -3.07 15.95
N ALA A 294 -9.58 -1.74 15.94
CA ALA A 294 -10.71 -0.88 16.31
C ALA A 294 -11.92 -1.08 15.40
N CYS A 295 -11.72 -1.34 14.11
CA CYS A 295 -12.80 -1.56 13.16
C CYS A 295 -13.50 -2.92 13.34
N GLU A 296 -12.79 -3.96 13.77
CA GLU A 296 -13.35 -5.25 14.16
C GLU A 296 -14.20 -5.13 15.43
N ASP A 297 -13.66 -4.53 16.49
CA ASP A 297 -14.31 -4.45 17.82
C ASP A 297 -15.69 -3.77 17.79
N VAL A 298 -15.89 -2.82 16.90
CA VAL A 298 -17.14 -2.05 16.80
C VAL A 298 -18.14 -2.62 15.79
N CYS A 299 -17.76 -3.63 15.00
CA CYS A 299 -18.62 -4.12 13.92
C CYS A 299 -19.83 -4.88 14.47
N PRO A 300 -21.07 -4.36 14.39
CA PRO A 300 -22.23 -4.95 15.06
C PRO A 300 -22.76 -6.21 14.37
N VAL A 301 -22.27 -6.49 13.16
CA VAL A 301 -22.70 -7.57 12.28
C VAL A 301 -21.60 -8.61 12.05
N ASP A 302 -20.50 -8.52 12.81
CA ASP A 302 -19.40 -9.50 12.78
C ASP A 302 -18.91 -9.75 11.35
N ALA A 303 -18.59 -8.64 10.66
CA ALA A 303 -18.19 -8.63 9.26
C ALA A 303 -16.68 -8.43 9.05
N ILE A 304 -15.92 -8.05 10.08
CA ILE A 304 -14.48 -7.80 9.96
C ILE A 304 -13.80 -8.71 10.97
N HIS A 305 -12.85 -9.52 10.53
CA HIS A 305 -12.06 -10.40 11.37
C HIS A 305 -10.59 -10.19 11.10
N PHE A 306 -9.78 -9.94 12.13
CA PHE A 306 -8.36 -9.62 11.98
C PHE A 306 -7.47 -10.65 12.69
N GLY A 307 -6.27 -10.88 12.16
CA GLY A 307 -5.27 -11.75 12.77
C GLY A 307 -4.28 -12.36 11.78
N ASP A 308 -3.53 -13.35 12.24
CA ASP A 308 -2.53 -14.04 11.44
C ASP A 308 -3.19 -14.95 10.39
N MET A 309 -2.98 -14.65 9.11
CA MET A 309 -3.48 -15.41 7.96
C MET A 309 -2.78 -16.74 7.76
N ASN A 310 -1.63 -16.96 8.40
CA ASN A 310 -0.90 -18.22 8.37
C ASN A 310 -1.27 -19.16 9.54
N ASP A 311 -1.99 -18.67 10.56
CA ASP A 311 -2.51 -19.48 11.67
C ASP A 311 -3.94 -19.94 11.39
N GLU A 312 -4.14 -21.25 11.22
CA GLU A 312 -5.47 -21.84 11.01
C GLU A 312 -6.44 -21.60 12.17
N GLU A 313 -5.95 -21.35 13.39
CA GLU A 313 -6.78 -21.07 14.57
C GLU A 313 -7.14 -19.59 14.73
N SER A 314 -6.59 -18.69 13.91
CA SER A 314 -6.87 -17.26 13.99
C SER A 314 -8.30 -16.90 13.57
N ALA A 315 -8.82 -15.77 14.05
CA ALA A 315 -10.16 -15.28 13.74
C ALA A 315 -10.46 -15.20 12.23
N PRO A 316 -9.63 -14.58 11.37
CA PRO A 316 -9.91 -14.51 9.95
C PRO A 316 -9.89 -15.89 9.28
N ARG A 317 -8.98 -16.79 9.70
CA ARG A 317 -8.90 -18.14 9.15
C ARG A 317 -10.06 -19.02 9.55
N GLN A 318 -10.51 -18.92 10.80
CA GLN A 318 -11.71 -19.58 11.28
C GLN A 318 -12.96 -19.08 10.56
N HIS A 319 -13.08 -17.77 10.33
CA HIS A 319 -14.20 -17.20 9.58
C HIS A 319 -14.23 -17.71 8.13
N LEU A 320 -13.10 -17.63 7.41
CA LEU A 320 -13.00 -18.12 6.04
C LEU A 320 -13.24 -19.63 5.90
N ALA A 321 -12.89 -20.42 6.91
CA ALA A 321 -13.07 -21.87 6.88
C ALA A 321 -14.50 -22.30 7.24
N ASN A 322 -15.18 -21.58 8.13
CA ASN A 322 -16.37 -22.09 8.80
C ASN A 322 -17.61 -21.17 8.74
N ASP A 323 -17.46 -19.89 8.38
CA ASP A 323 -18.49 -18.88 8.59
C ASP A 323 -18.68 -17.93 7.38
N THR A 324 -18.46 -18.43 6.17
CA THR A 324 -18.69 -17.67 4.93
C THR A 324 -20.15 -17.64 4.49
N ASP A 325 -21.07 -18.25 5.24
CA ASP A 325 -22.48 -18.45 4.83
C ASP A 325 -22.66 -19.15 3.47
N GLY A 326 -21.63 -19.89 3.02
CA GLY A 326 -21.60 -20.55 1.71
C GLY A 326 -21.28 -19.63 0.54
N GLN A 327 -20.92 -18.38 0.82
CA GLN A 327 -20.53 -17.38 -0.18
C GLN A 327 -19.10 -17.62 -0.70
N PRO A 328 -18.80 -17.16 -1.93
CA PRO A 328 -17.45 -17.20 -2.46
C PRO A 328 -16.54 -16.23 -1.70
N THR A 329 -15.24 -16.38 -1.94
CA THR A 329 -14.22 -15.46 -1.43
C THR A 329 -13.37 -14.94 -2.56
N TYR A 330 -12.87 -13.71 -2.44
CA TYR A 330 -12.01 -13.08 -3.43
C TYR A 330 -10.98 -12.17 -2.75
N ARG A 331 -9.91 -11.84 -3.47
CA ARG A 331 -9.03 -10.73 -3.13
C ARG A 331 -9.31 -9.56 -4.07
N LEU A 332 -9.28 -8.35 -3.54
CA LEU A 332 -9.64 -7.16 -4.31
C LEU A 332 -8.55 -6.84 -5.35
N LEU A 333 -8.97 -6.67 -6.62
CA LEU A 333 -8.08 -6.32 -7.74
C LEU A 333 -6.88 -7.28 -7.91
N GLU A 334 -7.13 -8.60 -7.90
CA GLU A 334 -6.09 -9.62 -8.10
C GLU A 334 -5.26 -9.42 -9.38
N ASP A 335 -5.83 -8.80 -10.42
CA ASP A 335 -5.14 -8.48 -11.67
C ASP A 335 -3.95 -7.52 -11.49
N LYS A 336 -3.91 -6.78 -10.38
CA LYS A 336 -2.82 -5.83 -10.08
C LYS A 336 -1.58 -6.48 -9.48
N GLY A 337 -1.60 -7.78 -9.17
CA GLY A 337 -0.42 -8.52 -8.69
C GLY A 337 0.13 -8.07 -7.35
N THR A 338 -0.64 -7.30 -6.56
CA THR A 338 -0.19 -6.73 -5.28
C THR A 338 -0.16 -7.73 -4.12
N GLU A 339 -0.69 -8.94 -4.32
CA GLU A 339 -0.85 -9.96 -3.28
C GLU A 339 -1.46 -9.38 -1.98
N PRO A 340 -2.73 -8.90 -2.00
CA PRO A 340 -3.33 -8.25 -0.84
C PRO A 340 -3.58 -9.24 0.31
N ASN A 341 -3.42 -8.76 1.54
CA ASN A 341 -3.58 -9.54 2.78
C ASN A 341 -4.98 -9.41 3.39
N ILE A 342 -5.95 -8.96 2.60
CA ILE A 342 -7.36 -8.98 2.96
C ILE A 342 -8.10 -9.91 2.00
N VAL A 343 -8.89 -10.81 2.55
CA VAL A 343 -9.78 -11.70 1.81
C VAL A 343 -11.21 -11.31 2.08
N TYR A 344 -11.97 -11.08 1.03
CA TYR A 344 -13.38 -10.73 1.11
C TYR A 344 -14.26 -11.98 0.99
N VAL A 345 -15.37 -12.00 1.72
CA VAL A 345 -16.45 -12.99 1.61
C VAL A 345 -17.67 -12.30 1.00
N GLY A 346 -18.23 -12.89 -0.04
CA GLY A 346 -19.28 -12.28 -0.87
C GLY A 346 -18.84 -12.17 -2.33
N ASN A 347 -19.55 -11.39 -3.12
CA ASN A 347 -19.14 -11.09 -4.50
C ASN A 347 -18.30 -9.81 -4.56
N GLU A 348 -17.32 -9.80 -5.45
CA GLU A 348 -16.65 -8.56 -5.84
C GLU A 348 -17.63 -7.74 -6.68
N PRO A 349 -17.78 -6.42 -6.41
CA PRO A 349 -18.61 -5.56 -7.24
C PRO A 349 -18.27 -5.77 -8.72
N SER A 350 -19.29 -5.97 -9.56
CA SER A 350 -19.05 -6.33 -10.95
C SER A 350 -18.35 -5.19 -11.70
N PRO A 351 -17.66 -5.46 -12.83
CA PRO A 351 -17.12 -4.41 -13.69
C PRO A 351 -18.18 -3.44 -14.26
N THR A 352 -19.47 -3.79 -14.16
CA THR A 352 -20.60 -2.95 -14.54
C THR A 352 -21.25 -2.24 -13.36
N ALA A 353 -20.83 -2.55 -12.14
CA ALA A 353 -21.33 -1.92 -10.94
C ALA A 353 -20.94 -0.43 -10.93
N THR A 354 -21.90 0.42 -10.59
CA THR A 354 -21.65 1.85 -10.48
C THR A 354 -21.48 2.20 -9.01
N GLN A 355 -20.34 2.79 -8.66
CA GLN A 355 -20.17 3.37 -7.34
C GLN A 355 -21.14 4.54 -7.17
N ILE A 356 -21.99 4.46 -6.16
CA ILE A 356 -22.92 5.51 -5.79
C ILE A 356 -22.45 6.22 -4.52
N ASP A 357 -22.96 7.43 -4.28
CA ASP A 357 -22.61 8.19 -3.09
C ASP A 357 -22.95 7.42 -1.80
N GLY A 358 -22.12 7.62 -0.77
CA GLY A 358 -22.24 7.01 0.56
C GLY A 358 -23.61 7.20 1.24
N PRO A 359 -23.89 6.49 2.35
CA PRO A 359 -25.23 6.05 2.72
C PRO A 359 -26.29 7.13 2.87
N THR A 360 -27.53 6.74 2.59
CA THR A 360 -28.76 7.44 2.97
C THR A 360 -28.80 7.68 4.49
N GLY A 361 -28.56 8.93 4.90
CA GLY A 361 -28.86 9.42 6.26
C GLY A 361 -27.88 10.45 6.81
N GLU A 362 -27.83 11.66 6.22
CA GLU A 362 -27.15 12.83 6.81
C GLU A 362 -27.77 13.30 8.14
N ASP A 363 -28.93 12.79 8.56
CA ASP A 363 -29.58 13.17 9.82
C ASP A 363 -29.13 12.36 11.05
N GLN A 364 -28.30 11.31 10.90
CA GLN A 364 -27.99 10.39 12.01
C GLN A 364 -26.52 10.24 12.40
N PHE A 365 -25.56 10.70 11.61
CA PHE A 365 -24.15 10.66 12.01
C PHE A 365 -23.44 11.92 11.53
N ASP A 366 -23.22 12.85 12.46
CA ASP A 366 -22.42 14.09 12.32
C ASP A 366 -20.93 13.79 12.04
N LEU A 367 -20.63 12.89 11.10
CA LEU A 367 -19.27 12.59 10.63
C LEU A 367 -18.80 13.58 9.56
N VAL A 368 -19.73 14.33 8.98
CA VAL A 368 -19.39 15.60 8.32
C VAL A 368 -19.38 16.69 9.39
N ARG A 369 -18.39 16.63 10.31
CA ARG A 369 -18.01 17.84 11.06
C ARG A 369 -17.77 18.93 10.01
N GLU A 370 -18.56 20.01 10.07
CA GLU A 370 -18.53 21.12 9.12
C GLU A 370 -17.07 21.46 8.74
N ARG A 371 -16.65 21.15 7.50
CA ARG A 371 -15.28 21.36 6.98
C ARG A 371 -14.78 22.79 7.27
N PRO A 372 -13.96 23.05 8.31
CA PRO A 372 -13.42 24.38 8.55
C PRO A 372 -12.13 24.50 7.74
N GLY A 373 -12.06 25.45 6.79
CA GLY A 373 -10.76 25.87 6.24
C GLY A 373 -10.54 25.73 4.74
N ARG A 374 -11.58 25.61 3.90
CA ARG A 374 -11.43 25.78 2.44
C ARG A 374 -11.25 27.27 2.03
N ASN A 375 -10.40 28.01 2.74
CA ASN A 375 -9.94 29.33 2.33
C ASN A 375 -8.44 29.23 2.02
N THR A 376 -8.12 29.22 0.72
CA THR A 376 -6.90 29.75 0.12
C THR A 376 -5.71 29.90 1.07
N ILE A 377 -4.77 28.96 1.02
CA ILE A 377 -3.39 29.25 1.43
C ILE A 377 -2.87 30.26 0.41
N GLU A 378 -2.74 31.52 0.82
CA GLU A 378 -1.94 32.49 0.10
C GLU A 378 -0.53 31.91 0.00
N THR A 379 -0.11 31.58 -1.22
CA THR A 379 1.26 31.21 -1.53
C THR A 379 2.16 32.36 -1.10
N GLY A 380 2.77 32.23 0.08
CA GLY A 380 3.79 33.14 0.57
C GLY A 380 5.00 33.07 -0.35
N SER A 381 5.09 34.02 -1.27
CA SER A 381 6.29 34.30 -2.03
C SER A 381 7.42 34.64 -1.06
N HIS A 382 8.34 33.68 -0.83
CA HIS A 382 9.65 34.01 -0.29
C HIS A 382 10.42 34.79 -1.35
N GLU A 383 10.33 36.12 -1.28
CA GLU A 383 11.30 37.01 -1.90
C GLU A 383 12.67 36.71 -1.27
N ARG A 384 13.63 36.34 -2.12
CA ARG A 384 15.04 36.27 -1.76
C ARG A 384 15.55 37.70 -1.68
N ASP A 385 15.86 38.16 -0.47
CA ASP A 385 16.61 39.39 -0.27
C ASP A 385 18.12 39.14 -0.47
N ASP A 386 18.73 39.94 -1.35
CA ASP A 386 20.18 40.14 -1.53
C ASP A 386 20.83 40.86 -0.33
#